data_AF-A0A2E7AAT7-F1
#
_entry.id   AF-A0A2E7AAT7-F1
#
_cell.length_a   1.000
_cell.length_b   1.000
_cell.length_c   1.000
_cell.angle_alpha   90.00
_cell.angle_beta   90.00
_cell.angle_gamma   90.00
#
_symmetry.space_group_name_H-M   'P 1'
#
loop_
_entity.id
_entity.type
_entity.pdbx_description
1 polymer ?
#
loop_
_entity_poly.entity_id
_entity_poly.type
_entity_poly.pdbx_seq_one_letter_code
_entity_poly.pdbx_strand_id
1 'polypeptide(L)'
;MNAQASAIPVGDEMDEDESEEEEGLPGPPPDPSRIPSVVRAIGDLDVEARAEEKGITKPSEPDIRAIIEFFEEIEPPEPLSNNLSGDPLAEAWLQILLGLVVREHGQSSLPIGTIEFVIGERINREGIDLEIFLDRLWMMGRLEKVYGGAEVSYSPNPSWLESQ
;
A
#
# COMPACT_ATOMS: atom_id res chain seq x y z
N MET A 1 -96.26 -24.85 21.33
CA MET A 1 -95.17 -24.24 22.12
C MET A 1 -95.13 -24.95 23.45
N ASN A 2 -94.22 -25.92 23.61
CA ASN A 2 -93.99 -26.70 24.83
C ASN A 2 -92.48 -26.86 25.03
N ALA A 3 -92.06 -26.78 26.29
CA ALA A 3 -90.69 -26.76 26.78
C ALA A 3 -90.10 -28.17 27.01
N GLN A 4 -88.77 -28.30 26.91
CA GLN A 4 -87.83 -29.18 27.67
C GLN A 4 -86.46 -29.14 26.96
N ALA A 5 -85.37 -28.68 27.57
CA ALA A 5 -84.55 -29.25 28.65
C ALA A 5 -83.41 -30.17 28.16
N SER A 6 -82.24 -29.95 28.76
CA SER A 6 -81.14 -30.91 29.05
C SER A 6 -79.91 -31.06 28.11
N ALA A 7 -78.78 -30.80 28.77
CA ALA A 7 -77.54 -31.58 28.88
C ALA A 7 -76.43 -31.53 27.79
N ILE A 8 -75.22 -31.35 28.33
CA ILE A 8 -73.85 -31.16 27.81
C ILE A 8 -73.35 -32.34 26.94
N PRO A 9 -72.34 -32.16 26.07
CA PRO A 9 -71.04 -32.73 26.43
C PRO A 9 -69.82 -31.85 26.12
N VAL A 10 -68.82 -32.03 26.98
CA VAL A 10 -67.41 -31.66 26.84
C VAL A 10 -66.81 -32.46 25.69
N GLY A 11 -66.04 -31.81 24.82
CA GLY A 11 -65.30 -32.44 23.74
C GLY A 11 -64.02 -31.67 23.45
N ASP A 12 -62.92 -32.15 24.03
CA ASP A 12 -61.61 -32.34 23.39
C ASP A 12 -61.10 -31.20 22.48
N GLU A 13 -60.43 -30.21 23.08
CA GLU A 13 -59.57 -29.28 22.34
C GLU A 13 -58.22 -29.97 22.08
N MET A 14 -58.13 -30.46 20.84
CA MET A 14 -56.98 -30.86 20.03
C MET A 14 -55.59 -30.52 20.60
N ASP A 15 -54.79 -31.57 20.81
CA ASP A 15 -53.33 -31.49 20.88
C ASP A 15 -52.79 -30.78 19.62
N GLU A 16 -52.26 -29.57 19.80
CA GLU A 16 -51.45 -28.90 18.80
C GLU A 16 -50.07 -29.59 18.76
N ASP A 17 -49.93 -30.57 17.87
CA ASP A 17 -48.63 -31.09 17.43
C ASP A 17 -47.97 -29.99 16.57
N GLU A 18 -47.28 -29.05 17.22
CA GLU A 18 -46.32 -28.18 16.55
C GLU A 18 -45.12 -29.03 16.12
N SER A 19 -45.26 -29.72 14.99
CA SER A 19 -44.11 -30.27 14.28
C SER A 19 -43.32 -29.10 13.71
N GLU A 20 -42.32 -28.63 14.46
CA GLU A 20 -41.23 -27.81 13.95
C GLU A 20 -40.52 -28.60 12.84
N GLU A 21 -41.02 -28.48 11.61
CA GLU A 21 -40.27 -28.87 10.43
C GLU A 21 -39.07 -27.92 10.33
N GLU A 22 -37.95 -28.31 10.93
CA GLU A 22 -36.65 -27.68 10.66
C GLU A 22 -36.47 -27.67 9.14
N GLU A 23 -36.60 -26.49 8.51
CA GLU A 23 -36.19 -26.24 7.14
C GLU A 23 -34.68 -26.49 7.05
N GLY A 24 -34.31 -27.76 6.86
CA GLY A 24 -32.93 -28.19 6.73
C GLY A 24 -32.28 -27.51 5.54
N LEU A 25 -31.16 -26.83 5.77
CA LEU A 25 -30.33 -26.27 4.70
C LEU A 25 -30.07 -27.36 3.65
N PRO A 26 -30.19 -27.06 2.34
CA PRO A 26 -30.00 -28.06 1.30
C PRO A 26 -28.55 -28.57 1.34
N GLY A 27 -28.39 -29.85 1.66
CA GLY A 27 -27.10 -30.53 1.65
C GLY A 27 -26.93 -31.51 2.82
N PRO A 28 -25.94 -32.41 2.74
CA PRO A 28 -25.57 -33.22 3.89
C PRO A 28 -25.07 -32.32 5.03
N PRO A 29 -25.28 -32.71 6.30
CA PRO A 29 -24.73 -32.00 7.44
C PRO A 29 -23.22 -31.79 7.25
N PRO A 30 -22.70 -30.57 7.47
CA PRO A 30 -21.27 -30.34 7.37
C PRO A 30 -20.56 -31.31 8.33
N ASP A 31 -19.59 -32.07 7.80
CA ASP A 31 -18.79 -32.99 8.60
C ASP A 31 -17.55 -32.25 9.12
N PRO A 32 -17.50 -31.87 10.41
CA PRO A 32 -16.38 -31.14 10.99
C PRO A 32 -15.08 -31.95 10.94
N SER A 33 -15.15 -33.28 10.75
CA SER A 33 -13.98 -34.16 10.60
C SER A 33 -13.25 -33.96 9.26
N ARG A 34 -13.88 -33.27 8.30
CA ARG A 34 -13.28 -32.94 7.00
C ARG A 34 -12.53 -31.61 6.98
N ILE A 35 -12.57 -30.85 8.07
CA ILE A 35 -11.79 -29.62 8.20
C ILE A 35 -10.35 -30.03 8.48
N PRO A 36 -9.38 -29.77 7.57
CA PRO A 36 -8.00 -30.08 7.84
C PRO A 36 -7.51 -29.20 9.01
N SER A 37 -6.89 -29.82 10.01
CA SER A 37 -6.28 -29.13 11.15
C SER A 37 -4.96 -28.45 10.76
N VAL A 38 -4.99 -27.56 9.76
CA VAL A 38 -3.79 -26.77 9.43
C VAL A 38 -3.63 -25.71 10.50
N VAL A 39 -2.94 -26.08 11.57
CA VAL A 39 -2.44 -25.14 12.58
C VAL A 39 -1.18 -24.50 11.99
N ARG A 40 -1.35 -23.47 11.14
CA ARG A 40 -0.21 -22.61 10.82
C ARG A 40 0.07 -21.78 12.07
N ALA A 41 1.24 -21.95 12.67
CA ALA A 41 1.68 -21.04 13.73
C ALA A 41 1.73 -19.62 13.15
N ILE A 42 0.78 -18.78 13.56
CA ILE A 42 0.77 -17.36 13.21
C ILE A 42 1.97 -16.73 13.92
N GLY A 43 2.92 -16.19 13.16
CA GLY A 43 4.11 -15.52 13.71
C GLY A 43 5.45 -16.24 13.50
N ASP A 44 5.46 -17.49 13.01
CA ASP A 44 6.69 -18.24 12.69
C ASP A 44 7.27 -17.90 11.30
N LEU A 45 6.62 -17.00 10.55
CA LEU A 45 7.10 -16.57 9.25
C LEU A 45 8.26 -15.58 9.42
N ASP A 46 9.47 -16.08 9.29
CA ASP A 46 10.65 -15.26 9.08
C ASP A 46 10.65 -14.70 7.64
N VAL A 47 10.15 -13.47 7.51
CA VAL A 47 10.05 -12.75 6.24
C VAL A 47 11.44 -12.46 5.67
N GLU A 48 12.44 -12.25 6.54
CA GLU A 48 13.81 -11.91 6.16
C GLU A 48 14.52 -13.13 5.57
N ALA A 49 14.47 -14.28 6.24
CA ALA A 49 15.02 -15.53 5.72
C ALA A 49 14.36 -15.95 4.40
N ARG A 50 13.04 -15.71 4.25
CA ARG A 50 12.31 -15.98 3.01
C ARG A 50 12.67 -15.01 1.88
N ALA A 51 13.00 -13.76 2.19
CA ALA A 51 13.47 -12.79 1.24
C ALA A 51 14.88 -13.17 0.74
N GLU A 52 15.78 -13.54 1.65
CA GLU A 52 17.13 -14.03 1.31
C GLU A 52 17.10 -15.31 0.46
N GLU A 53 16.26 -16.29 0.82
CA GLU A 53 16.06 -17.53 0.03
C GLU A 53 15.58 -17.23 -1.40
N LYS A 54 14.87 -16.12 -1.59
CA LYS A 54 14.37 -15.65 -2.89
C LYS A 54 15.32 -14.67 -3.60
N GLY A 55 16.49 -14.40 -3.03
CA GLY A 55 17.46 -13.45 -3.59
C GLY A 55 16.99 -12.00 -3.55
N ILE A 56 16.06 -11.66 -2.65
CA ILE A 56 15.61 -10.28 -2.44
C ILE A 56 16.64 -9.58 -1.55
N THR A 57 17.34 -8.59 -2.10
CA THR A 57 18.29 -7.77 -1.36
C THR A 57 17.57 -6.93 -0.31
N LYS A 58 18.09 -6.93 0.93
CA LYS A 58 17.58 -6.09 2.02
C LYS A 58 17.80 -4.61 1.67
N PRO A 59 16.83 -3.71 1.93
CA PRO A 59 17.05 -2.28 1.77
C PRO A 59 18.29 -1.86 2.54
N SER A 60 19.22 -1.20 1.86
CA SER A 60 20.42 -0.62 2.47
C SER A 60 20.21 0.87 2.68
N GLU A 61 20.94 1.46 3.63
CA GLU A 61 21.02 2.92 3.69
C GLU A 61 21.80 3.41 2.46
N PRO A 62 21.32 4.47 1.78
CA PRO A 62 21.98 4.98 0.60
C PRO A 62 23.33 5.60 0.97
N ASP A 63 24.39 5.23 0.26
CA ASP A 63 25.71 5.84 0.43
C ASP A 63 25.72 7.19 -0.28
N ILE A 64 25.43 8.24 0.49
CA ILE A 64 25.31 9.60 -0.03
C ILE A 64 26.59 10.07 -0.72
N ARG A 65 27.78 9.62 -0.28
CA ARG A 65 29.05 10.02 -0.91
C ARG A 65 29.18 9.40 -2.30
N ALA A 66 28.90 8.10 -2.41
CA ALA A 66 28.90 7.41 -3.69
C ALA A 66 27.87 8.00 -4.66
N ILE A 67 26.70 8.40 -4.16
CA ILE A 67 25.69 9.09 -4.97
C ILE A 67 26.24 10.44 -5.48
N ILE A 68 26.87 11.24 -4.63
CA ILE A 68 27.44 12.53 -5.07
C ILE A 68 28.52 12.32 -6.13
N GLU A 69 29.45 11.39 -5.92
CA GLU A 69 30.50 11.04 -6.89
C GLU A 69 29.87 10.63 -8.24
N PHE A 70 28.82 9.83 -8.23
CA PHE A 70 28.06 9.50 -9.45
C PHE A 70 27.51 10.76 -10.15
N PHE A 71 26.89 11.68 -9.41
CA PHE A 71 26.36 12.91 -9.99
C PHE A 71 27.44 13.86 -10.53
N GLU A 72 28.66 13.82 -9.98
CA GLU A 72 29.82 14.58 -10.49
C GLU A 72 30.34 14.05 -11.83
N GLU A 73 30.20 12.74 -12.08
CA GLU A 73 30.70 12.09 -13.29
C GLU A 73 29.72 12.08 -14.47
N ILE A 74 28.42 12.11 -14.20
CA ILE A 74 27.42 12.04 -15.27
C ILE A 74 27.27 13.36 -16.05
N GLU A 75 26.99 13.22 -17.34
CA GLU A 75 26.60 14.34 -18.19
C GLU A 75 25.22 14.87 -17.76
N PRO A 76 24.98 16.19 -17.84
CA PRO A 76 23.65 16.74 -17.60
C PRO A 76 22.59 16.05 -18.47
N PRO A 77 21.44 15.67 -17.89
CA PRO A 77 20.39 14.99 -18.64
C PRO A 77 19.74 15.95 -19.65
N GLU A 78 19.12 15.37 -20.67
CA GLU A 78 18.22 16.12 -21.53
C GLU A 78 16.97 16.57 -20.74
N PRO A 79 16.45 17.79 -20.99
CA PRO A 79 15.20 18.23 -20.37
C PRO A 79 14.03 17.33 -20.78
N LEU A 80 13.13 17.01 -19.83
CA LEU A 80 11.96 16.19 -20.14
C LEU A 80 11.08 16.81 -21.23
N SER A 81 10.54 15.98 -22.11
CA SER A 81 9.67 16.40 -23.22
C SER A 81 8.22 16.73 -22.81
N ASN A 82 7.92 16.69 -21.51
CA ASN A 82 6.58 16.80 -20.95
C ASN A 82 6.08 18.25 -20.92
N ASN A 83 5.00 18.53 -21.66
CA ASN A 83 4.34 19.85 -21.70
C ASN A 83 3.79 20.36 -20.35
N LEU A 84 3.63 19.48 -19.36
CA LEU A 84 3.15 19.83 -18.02
C LEU A 84 4.29 20.00 -17.01
N SER A 85 5.55 19.94 -17.43
CA SER A 85 6.68 20.20 -16.54
C SER A 85 6.86 21.69 -16.32
N GLY A 86 7.08 22.09 -15.06
CA GLY A 86 7.39 23.48 -14.71
C GLY A 86 8.87 23.82 -14.86
N ASP A 87 9.73 22.81 -14.73
CA ASP A 87 11.18 22.89 -14.99
C ASP A 87 11.66 21.50 -15.42
N PRO A 88 11.69 21.24 -16.74
CA PRO A 88 11.95 19.89 -17.25
C PRO A 88 13.36 19.38 -16.96
N LEU A 89 14.34 20.27 -16.81
CA LEU A 89 15.72 19.87 -16.52
C LEU A 89 15.89 19.54 -15.03
N ALA A 90 15.31 20.35 -14.13
CA ALA A 90 15.34 20.06 -12.70
C ALA A 90 14.63 18.74 -12.37
N GLU A 91 13.50 18.47 -13.03
CA GLU A 91 12.78 17.21 -12.88
C GLU A 91 13.59 16.00 -13.37
N ALA A 92 14.33 16.13 -14.47
CA ALA A 92 15.20 15.06 -14.96
C ALA A 92 16.29 14.69 -13.94
N TRP A 93 16.94 15.69 -13.33
CA TRP A 93 17.90 15.44 -12.25
C TRP A 93 17.27 14.72 -11.05
N LEU A 94 16.06 15.12 -10.65
CA LEU A 94 15.34 14.46 -9.56
C LEU A 94 14.94 13.02 -9.91
N GLN A 95 14.53 12.75 -11.15
CA GLN A 95 14.22 11.40 -11.62
C GLN A 95 15.46 10.49 -11.57
N ILE A 96 16.64 11.00 -11.94
CA ILE A 96 17.89 10.25 -11.82
C ILE A 96 18.15 9.91 -10.35
N LEU A 97 18.05 10.89 -9.45
CA LEU A 97 18.32 10.69 -8.02
C LEU A 97 17.39 9.65 -7.40
N LEU A 98 16.09 9.86 -7.54
CA LEU A 98 15.09 8.98 -6.93
C LEU A 98 15.09 7.60 -7.61
N GLY A 99 15.32 7.56 -8.93
CA GLY A 99 15.46 6.30 -9.67
C GLY A 99 16.67 5.49 -9.21
N LEU A 100 17.81 6.14 -8.99
CA LEU A 100 19.02 5.51 -8.46
C LEU A 100 18.75 4.91 -7.07
N VAL A 101 18.19 5.71 -6.16
CA VAL A 101 17.94 5.28 -4.78
C VAL A 101 16.93 4.13 -4.69
N VAL A 102 15.87 4.15 -5.50
CA VAL A 102 14.90 3.05 -5.54
C VAL A 102 15.53 1.77 -6.12
N ARG A 103 16.30 1.88 -7.21
CA ARG A 103 16.84 0.71 -7.93
C ARG A 103 18.03 0.08 -7.21
N GLU A 104 18.92 0.88 -6.64
CA GLU A 104 20.17 0.37 -6.07
C GLU A 104 20.08 0.10 -4.57
N HIS A 105 19.30 0.90 -3.84
CA HIS A 105 19.22 0.81 -2.38
C HIS A 105 17.89 0.26 -1.86
N GLY A 106 16.89 0.08 -2.74
CA GLY A 106 15.56 -0.39 -2.34
C GLY A 106 14.82 0.57 -1.40
N GLN A 107 15.30 1.80 -1.27
CA GLN A 107 14.69 2.85 -0.46
C GLN A 107 13.62 3.56 -1.28
N SER A 108 12.41 3.65 -0.73
CA SER A 108 11.29 4.23 -1.45
C SER A 108 11.26 5.76 -1.39
N SER A 109 11.94 6.41 -0.44
CA SER A 109 11.90 7.86 -0.27
C SER A 109 13.23 8.46 0.19
N LEU A 110 13.45 9.75 -0.08
CA LEU A 110 14.58 10.53 0.42
C LEU A 110 14.12 11.76 1.20
N PRO A 111 14.74 12.09 2.35
CA PRO A 111 14.49 13.34 3.06
C PRO A 111 14.83 14.57 2.20
N ILE A 112 14.08 15.67 2.37
CA ILE A 112 14.32 16.90 1.60
C ILE A 112 15.75 17.44 1.79
N GLY A 113 16.32 17.40 3.00
CA GLY A 113 17.70 17.83 3.23
C GLY A 113 18.74 16.96 2.49
N THR A 114 18.45 15.67 2.29
CA THR A 114 19.30 14.80 1.47
C THR A 114 19.18 15.13 -0.02
N ILE A 115 17.96 15.38 -0.51
CA ILE A 115 17.74 15.81 -1.90
C ILE A 115 18.47 17.12 -2.17
N GLU A 116 18.33 18.09 -1.27
CA GLU A 116 19.02 19.38 -1.34
C GLU A 116 20.54 19.20 -1.41
N PHE A 117 21.10 18.39 -0.51
CA PHE A 117 22.53 18.16 -0.46
C PHE A 117 23.11 17.51 -1.72
N VAL A 118 22.35 16.62 -2.38
CA VAL A 118 22.85 15.89 -3.55
C VAL A 118 22.65 16.65 -4.86
N ILE A 119 21.48 17.29 -5.06
CA ILE A 119 21.14 17.91 -6.35
C ILE A 119 20.73 19.39 -6.26
N GLY A 120 20.66 19.98 -5.07
CA GLY A 120 20.18 21.37 -4.86
C GLY A 120 20.91 22.40 -5.73
N GLU A 121 22.25 22.32 -5.77
CA GLU A 121 23.08 23.19 -6.62
C GLU A 121 22.76 22.98 -8.12
N ARG A 122 22.57 21.73 -8.55
CA ARG A 122 22.33 21.37 -9.98
C ARG A 122 21.01 21.88 -10.49
N ILE A 123 19.99 21.88 -9.63
CA ILE A 123 18.65 22.38 -9.97
C ILE A 123 18.42 23.82 -9.51
N ASN A 124 19.45 24.46 -8.93
CA ASN A 124 19.44 25.82 -8.41
C ASN A 124 18.24 26.08 -7.49
N ARG A 125 18.01 25.18 -6.52
CA ARG A 125 16.92 25.28 -5.54
C ARG A 125 17.37 24.76 -4.18
N GLU A 126 17.14 25.58 -3.16
CA GLU A 126 17.53 25.33 -1.78
C GLU A 126 16.41 25.80 -0.83
N GLY A 127 16.35 25.22 0.36
CA GLY A 127 15.38 25.51 1.41
C GLY A 127 13.94 25.51 0.89
N ILE A 128 13.27 26.66 1.08
CA ILE A 128 11.85 26.83 0.74
C ILE A 128 11.59 26.68 -0.77
N ASP A 129 12.52 27.09 -1.62
CA ASP A 129 12.34 26.99 -3.08
C ASP A 129 12.36 25.54 -3.55
N LEU A 130 13.18 24.70 -2.90
CA LEU A 130 13.18 23.25 -3.12
C LEU A 130 11.87 22.63 -2.62
N GLU A 131 11.41 22.99 -1.43
CA GLU A 131 10.16 22.46 -0.86
C GLU A 131 8.96 22.77 -1.76
N ILE A 132 8.84 24.02 -2.24
CA ILE A 132 7.77 24.43 -3.16
C ILE A 132 7.83 23.64 -4.47
N PHE A 133 9.03 23.38 -4.98
CA PHE A 133 9.22 22.59 -6.19
C PHE A 133 8.76 21.14 -5.99
N LEU A 134 9.19 20.48 -4.91
CA LEU A 134 8.80 19.10 -4.59
C LEU A 134 7.30 18.99 -4.31
N ASP A 135 6.72 19.95 -3.60
CA ASP A 135 5.28 19.99 -3.32
C ASP A 135 4.45 20.14 -4.60
N ARG A 136 4.93 20.91 -5.59
CA ARG A 136 4.27 20.97 -6.90
C ARG A 136 4.28 19.62 -7.59
N LEU A 137 5.40 18.90 -7.58
CA LEU A 137 5.48 17.56 -8.17
C LEU A 137 4.58 16.57 -7.46
N TRP A 138 4.48 16.65 -6.13
CA TRP A 138 3.53 15.89 -5.32
C TRP A 138 2.08 16.21 -5.69
N MET A 139 1.71 17.49 -5.81
CA MET A 139 0.37 17.89 -6.25
C MET A 139 0.01 17.38 -7.65
N MET A 140 1.01 17.21 -8.53
CA MET A 140 0.85 16.63 -9.86
C MET A 140 0.83 15.09 -9.86
N GLY A 141 0.94 14.45 -8.69
CA GLY A 141 0.96 12.98 -8.53
C GLY A 141 2.26 12.32 -8.99
N ARG A 142 3.32 13.10 -9.25
CA ARG A 142 4.64 12.61 -9.68
C ARG A 142 5.48 12.10 -8.50
N LEU A 143 5.28 12.71 -7.35
CA LEU A 143 5.88 12.29 -6.08
C LEU A 143 4.79 11.91 -5.09
N GLU A 144 5.15 11.13 -4.08
CA GLU A 144 4.39 10.99 -2.84
C GLU A 144 5.18 11.64 -1.70
N LYS A 145 4.46 12.29 -0.78
CA LYS A 145 5.04 12.95 0.39
C LYS A 145 4.90 12.00 1.58
N VAL A 146 6.01 11.61 2.17
CA VAL A 146 6.09 10.61 3.24
C VAL A 146 6.41 11.30 4.55
N TYR A 147 5.65 10.95 5.59
CA TYR A 147 5.80 11.45 6.95
C TYR A 147 6.21 10.30 7.88
N GLY A 148 6.87 10.64 8.99
CA GLY A 148 7.26 9.67 10.02
C GLY A 148 8.78 9.55 10.26
N GLY A 149 9.60 10.26 9.49
CA GLY A 149 11.02 10.46 9.75
C GLY A 149 11.29 11.71 10.59
N ALA A 150 12.59 12.02 10.79
CA ALA A 150 13.03 13.28 11.39
C ALA A 150 12.69 14.50 10.51
N GLU A 151 12.51 14.26 9.22
CA GLU A 151 12.17 15.23 8.21
C GLU A 151 11.16 14.62 7.23
N VAL A 152 10.42 15.47 6.51
CA VAL A 152 9.58 15.06 5.39
C VAL A 152 10.46 14.46 4.29
N SER A 153 10.04 13.31 3.76
CA SER A 153 10.67 12.67 2.61
C SER A 153 9.74 12.61 1.41
N TYR A 154 10.34 12.44 0.23
CA TYR A 154 9.61 12.28 -1.03
C TYR A 154 9.99 10.97 -1.72
N SER A 155 8.97 10.26 -2.21
CA SER A 155 9.11 9.06 -3.04
C SER A 155 8.67 9.36 -4.47
N PRO A 156 9.30 8.76 -5.50
CA PRO A 156 8.81 8.87 -6.86
C PRO A 156 7.56 7.99 -7.04
N ASN A 157 6.55 8.49 -7.75
CA ASN A 157 5.49 7.63 -8.25
C ASN A 157 6.05 6.73 -9.38
N PRO A 158 5.88 5.40 -9.34
CA PRO A 158 6.40 4.51 -10.36
C PRO A 158 6.01 4.90 -11.79
N SER A 159 4.77 5.34 -12.01
CA SER A 159 4.31 5.73 -13.35
C SER A 159 5.02 6.97 -13.88
N TRP A 160 5.54 7.82 -13.01
CA TRP A 160 6.30 9.00 -13.40
C TRP A 160 7.74 8.67 -13.80
N LEU A 161 8.35 7.66 -13.20
CA LEU A 161 9.69 7.20 -13.62
C LEU A 161 9.66 6.52 -14.99
N GLU A 162 8.53 5.93 -15.38
CA GLU A 162 8.35 5.26 -16.67
C GLU A 162 8.00 6.22 -17.81
N SER A 163 7.53 7.44 -17.52
CA SER A 163 7.21 8.45 -18.53
C SER A 163 8.49 9.20 -18.95
N GLN A 164 9.19 8.66 -19.95
CA GLN A 164 10.29 9.34 -20.67
C GLN A 164 9.83 9.76 -22.07
#